data_AF-A0A6I9NA76-F1
#
_entry.id   AF-A0A6I9NA76-F1
#
_cell.length_a   1.000
_cell.length_b   1.000
_cell.length_c   1.000
_cell.angle_alpha   90.00
_cell.angle_beta   90.00
_cell.angle_gamma   90.00
#
_symmetry.space_group_name_H-M   'P 1'
#
loop_
_entity.id
_entity.type
_entity.pdbx_description
1 polymer ?
#
loop_
_entity_poly.entity_id
_entity_poly.type
_entity_poly.pdbx_seq_one_letter_code
_entity_poly.pdbx_strand_id
1 'polypeptide(L)'
;MMSGNGQSQREYAPGCTEGLRVDIENITVTLLRRKQDLYRQHDSNQARQRKRKRMRELKKKLREKVVQYNTGVQEEQIDEELACSLTEGYILPWEMHANGNTFRLKRSVFDQVMLVRRLEEEQSILVKEMSQHIMFLLKEVQEVEALREQTLEGIKTSNVGDLTEDAAHGLQSVLSRRWHFLKSQHKQAVHAYSGVAALECHDLQLQQDTYMILFSSSLYLPGRMHLL
;
A
#
# COMPACT_ATOMS: atom_id res chain seq x y z
N MET A 1 5.30 -28.09 38.57
CA MET A 1 4.01 -28.66 38.11
C MET A 1 3.20 -27.47 37.57
N MET A 2 3.18 -27.21 36.26
CA MET A 2 2.20 -27.70 35.26
C MET A 2 0.76 -27.43 35.75
N SER A 3 -0.17 -26.75 35.06
CA SER A 3 -0.27 -26.20 33.70
C SER A 3 -1.53 -25.31 33.65
N GLY A 4 -1.63 -24.41 32.67
CA GLY A 4 -2.87 -23.71 32.36
C GLY A 4 -2.75 -22.85 31.12
N ASN A 5 -2.62 -23.50 29.95
CA ASN A 5 -2.65 -22.83 28.64
C ASN A 5 -3.93 -22.01 28.49
N GLY A 6 -3.79 -20.73 28.15
CA GLY A 6 -4.89 -19.88 27.69
C GLY A 6 -5.43 -20.38 26.36
N GLN A 7 -6.38 -21.31 26.42
CA GLN A 7 -7.23 -21.63 25.28
C GLN A 7 -8.30 -20.54 25.18
N SER A 8 -8.27 -19.78 24.08
CA SER A 8 -9.35 -18.88 23.69
C SER A 8 -10.68 -19.63 23.79
N GLN A 9 -11.54 -19.19 24.70
CA GLN A 9 -12.86 -19.75 24.93
C GLN A 9 -13.70 -19.49 23.68
N ARG A 10 -13.84 -20.52 22.84
CA ARG A 10 -14.63 -20.44 21.61
C ARG A 10 -16.09 -20.71 22.01
N GLU A 11 -16.91 -19.66 22.09
CA GLU A 11 -18.36 -19.81 22.26
C GLU A 11 -19.01 -20.09 20.90
N TYR A 12 -19.84 -21.13 20.83
CA TYR A 12 -20.38 -21.67 19.58
C TYR A 12 -21.89 -21.87 19.64
N ALA A 13 -22.58 -21.54 18.54
CA ALA A 13 -23.97 -21.93 18.31
C ALA A 13 -24.05 -23.39 17.81
N PRO A 14 -24.97 -24.23 18.33
CA PRO A 14 -25.09 -25.62 17.93
C PRO A 14 -25.65 -25.78 16.50
N GLY A 15 -24.92 -26.47 15.61
CA GLY A 15 -25.34 -26.72 14.23
C GLY A 15 -24.51 -27.77 13.46
N CYS A 16 -25.11 -28.31 12.39
CA CYS A 16 -24.64 -29.38 11.50
C CYS A 16 -23.24 -29.17 10.86
N THR A 17 -22.70 -27.96 10.91
CA THR A 17 -21.44 -27.57 10.26
C THR A 17 -20.19 -27.79 11.11
N GLU A 18 -20.32 -28.10 12.40
CA GLU A 18 -19.18 -28.17 13.33
C GLU A 18 -18.16 -29.26 12.95
N GLY A 19 -18.64 -30.45 12.59
CA GLY A 19 -17.76 -31.53 12.12
C GLY A 19 -17.00 -31.18 10.84
N LEU A 20 -17.64 -30.42 9.93
CA LEU A 20 -17.00 -29.95 8.70
C LEU A 20 -15.94 -28.88 8.98
N ARG A 21 -16.19 -27.96 9.92
CA ARG A 21 -15.22 -26.94 10.33
C ARG A 21 -13.96 -27.56 10.91
N VAL A 22 -14.10 -28.51 11.82
CA VAL A 22 -12.99 -29.25 12.43
C VAL A 22 -12.20 -30.05 11.37
N ASP A 23 -12.89 -30.71 10.44
CA ASP A 23 -12.25 -31.41 9.33
C ASP A 23 -11.42 -30.45 8.45
N ILE A 24 -11.97 -29.28 8.11
CA ILE A 24 -11.30 -28.25 7.31
C ILE A 24 -10.08 -27.68 8.04
N GLU A 25 -10.19 -27.34 9.32
CA GLU A 25 -9.09 -26.82 10.16
C GLU A 25 -7.95 -27.85 10.22
N ASN A 26 -8.28 -29.11 10.52
CA ASN A 26 -7.31 -30.20 10.61
C ASN A 26 -6.58 -30.46 9.29
N ILE A 27 -7.30 -30.49 8.17
CA ILE A 27 -6.69 -30.67 6.85
C ILE A 27 -5.79 -29.48 6.52
N THR A 28 -6.22 -28.26 6.82
CA THR A 28 -5.46 -27.02 6.57
C THR A 28 -4.14 -27.01 7.36
N VAL A 29 -4.18 -27.26 8.66
CA VAL A 29 -2.97 -27.35 9.52
C VAL A 29 -2.05 -28.47 9.04
N THR A 30 -2.60 -29.63 8.67
CA THR A 30 -1.82 -30.76 8.14
C THR A 30 -1.12 -30.40 6.83
N LEU A 31 -1.79 -29.67 5.94
CA LEU A 31 -1.21 -29.23 4.68
C LEU A 31 -0.10 -28.20 4.88
N LEU A 32 -0.26 -27.24 5.80
CA LEU A 32 0.78 -26.27 6.16
C LEU A 32 2.04 -26.97 6.70
N ARG A 33 1.87 -27.91 7.63
CA ARG A 33 2.98 -28.71 8.17
C ARG A 33 3.68 -29.52 7.06
N ARG A 34 2.91 -30.17 6.18
CA ARG A 34 3.47 -30.94 5.06
C ARG A 34 4.17 -30.08 4.01
N LYS A 35 3.72 -28.84 3.80
CA LYS A 35 4.38 -27.85 2.92
C LYS A 35 5.76 -27.50 3.46
N GLN A 36 5.88 -27.21 4.76
CA GLN A 36 7.17 -26.97 5.42
C GLN A 36 8.09 -28.20 5.34
N ASP A 37 7.53 -29.40 5.48
CA ASP A 37 8.27 -30.67 5.41
C ASP A 37 8.62 -31.14 3.99
N LEU A 38 8.26 -30.39 2.94
CA LEU A 38 8.37 -30.84 1.54
C LEU A 38 9.82 -30.89 1.04
N TYR A 39 10.70 -30.03 1.57
CA TYR A 39 12.08 -29.87 1.11
C TYR A 39 13.09 -30.10 2.24
N ARG A 40 13.05 -31.28 2.89
CA ARG A 40 14.10 -31.65 3.84
C ARG A 40 15.40 -32.00 3.09
N GLN A 41 16.54 -31.54 3.60
CA GLN A 41 17.84 -31.58 2.92
C GLN A 41 18.27 -32.97 2.44
N HIS A 42 17.88 -34.05 3.14
CA HIS A 42 18.27 -35.42 2.81
C HIS A 42 17.19 -36.26 2.13
N ASP A 43 16.06 -35.67 1.71
CA ASP A 43 15.06 -36.43 0.97
C ASP A 43 15.57 -36.84 -0.41
N SER A 44 15.27 -38.06 -0.84
CA SER A 44 15.42 -38.45 -2.24
C SER A 44 14.31 -37.83 -3.10
N ASN A 45 14.53 -37.75 -4.42
CA ASN A 45 13.48 -37.31 -5.35
C ASN A 45 12.22 -38.18 -5.28
N GLN A 46 12.38 -39.49 -5.06
CA GLN A 46 11.25 -40.41 -4.89
C GLN A 46 10.47 -40.08 -3.60
N ALA A 47 11.17 -39.79 -2.50
CA ALA A 47 10.53 -39.39 -1.24
C ALA A 47 9.76 -38.06 -1.39
N ARG A 48 10.37 -37.05 -2.03
CA ARG A 48 9.70 -35.78 -2.37
C ARG A 48 8.47 -36.01 -3.22
N GLN A 49 8.53 -36.88 -4.23
CA GLN A 49 7.40 -37.17 -5.09
C GLN A 49 6.24 -37.83 -4.33
N ARG A 50 6.54 -38.76 -3.40
CA ARG A 50 5.52 -39.34 -2.51
C ARG A 50 4.88 -38.27 -1.62
N LYS A 51 5.67 -37.33 -1.06
CA LYS A 51 5.15 -36.20 -0.28
C LYS A 51 4.22 -35.32 -1.12
N ARG A 52 4.63 -34.94 -2.34
CA ARG A 52 3.80 -34.16 -3.29
C ARG A 52 2.49 -34.87 -3.63
N LYS A 53 2.53 -36.19 -3.87
CA LYS A 53 1.30 -36.98 -4.14
C LYS A 53 0.32 -36.88 -2.97
N ARG A 54 0.79 -37.13 -1.74
CA ARG A 54 -0.03 -37.04 -0.52
C ARG A 54 -0.57 -35.62 -0.28
N MET A 55 0.19 -34.59 -0.63
CA MET A 55 -0.29 -33.19 -0.56
C MET A 55 -1.40 -32.93 -1.57
N ARG A 56 -1.29 -33.43 -2.81
CA ARG A 56 -2.35 -33.30 -3.82
C ARG A 56 -3.64 -33.99 -3.39
N GLU A 57 -3.54 -35.18 -2.79
CA GLU A 57 -4.68 -35.92 -2.23
C GLU A 57 -5.35 -35.12 -1.10
N LEU A 58 -4.58 -34.58 -0.16
CA LEU A 58 -5.13 -33.73 0.91
C LEU A 58 -5.76 -32.45 0.37
N LYS A 59 -5.17 -31.79 -0.64
CA LYS A 59 -5.78 -30.62 -1.30
C LYS A 59 -7.11 -30.96 -1.96
N LYS A 60 -7.24 -32.14 -2.58
CA LYS A 60 -8.50 -32.62 -3.14
C LYS A 60 -9.55 -32.82 -2.04
N LYS A 61 -9.17 -33.47 -0.93
CA LYS A 61 -10.06 -33.66 0.22
C LYS A 61 -10.50 -32.32 0.83
N LEU A 62 -9.59 -31.34 0.92
CA LEU A 62 -9.92 -29.99 1.40
C LEU A 62 -10.99 -29.34 0.51
N ARG A 63 -10.80 -29.36 -0.82
CA ARG A 63 -11.80 -28.85 -1.77
C ARG A 63 -13.17 -29.46 -1.57
N GLU A 64 -13.23 -30.80 -1.50
CA GLU A 64 -14.49 -31.52 -1.28
C GLU A 64 -15.20 -31.07 0.00
N LYS A 65 -14.45 -30.87 1.10
CA LYS A 65 -15.00 -30.39 2.38
C LYS A 65 -15.41 -28.92 2.33
N VAL A 66 -14.65 -28.08 1.66
CA VAL A 66 -14.98 -26.65 1.45
C VAL A 66 -16.26 -26.50 0.64
N VAL A 67 -16.42 -27.25 -0.45
CA VAL A 67 -17.65 -27.24 -1.26
C VAL A 67 -18.85 -27.70 -0.43
N GLN A 68 -18.69 -28.76 0.38
CA GLN A 68 -19.74 -29.22 1.30
C GLN A 68 -20.12 -28.13 2.32
N TYR A 69 -19.14 -27.43 2.88
CA TYR A 69 -19.38 -26.31 3.80
C TYR A 69 -20.11 -25.14 3.11
N ASN A 70 -19.63 -24.70 1.95
CA ASN A 70 -20.19 -23.57 1.21
C ASN A 70 -21.61 -23.85 0.70
N THR A 71 -21.96 -25.10 0.42
CA THR A 71 -23.34 -25.47 0.04
C THR A 71 -24.32 -25.24 1.19
N GLY A 72 -23.86 -25.35 2.45
CA GLY A 72 -24.68 -25.17 3.65
C GLY A 72 -24.65 -23.75 4.24
N VAL A 73 -23.85 -22.84 3.70
CA VAL A 73 -23.64 -21.49 4.25
C VAL A 73 -23.72 -20.43 3.13
N GLN A 74 -24.55 -19.41 3.32
CA GLN A 74 -24.76 -18.37 2.30
C GLN A 74 -23.82 -17.16 2.43
N GLU A 75 -23.47 -16.73 3.65
CA GLU A 75 -22.74 -15.47 3.85
C GLU A 75 -21.23 -15.66 4.10
N GLU A 76 -20.85 -16.67 4.88
CA GLU A 76 -19.45 -16.90 5.27
C GLU A 76 -18.77 -17.96 4.41
N GLN A 77 -18.92 -17.87 3.09
CA GLN A 77 -18.30 -18.83 2.18
C GLN A 77 -16.77 -18.73 2.22
N ILE A 78 -16.15 -19.90 2.10
CA ILE A 78 -14.72 -20.08 1.94
C ILE A 78 -14.41 -19.97 0.45
N ASP A 79 -13.49 -19.09 0.09
CA ASP A 79 -12.87 -19.10 -1.23
C ASP A 79 -12.09 -20.42 -1.41
N GLU A 80 -12.63 -21.31 -2.25
CA GLU A 80 -12.08 -22.64 -2.47
C GLU A 80 -10.66 -22.58 -3.04
N GLU A 81 -10.42 -21.68 -3.99
CA GLU A 81 -9.13 -21.56 -4.66
C GLU A 81 -8.09 -21.05 -3.67
N LEU A 82 -8.43 -20.00 -2.92
CA LEU A 82 -7.52 -19.40 -1.95
C LEU A 82 -7.24 -20.34 -0.77
N ALA A 83 -8.25 -21.01 -0.22
CA ALA A 83 -8.08 -21.99 0.85
C ALA A 83 -7.20 -23.19 0.42
N CYS A 84 -7.35 -23.64 -0.83
CA CYS A 84 -6.59 -24.79 -1.35
C CYS A 84 -5.22 -24.42 -1.93
N SER A 85 -4.95 -23.13 -2.12
CA SER A 85 -3.66 -22.62 -2.59
C SER A 85 -2.54 -22.80 -1.55
N LEU A 86 -2.87 -22.95 -0.25
CA LEU A 86 -1.91 -23.01 0.88
C LEU A 86 -1.07 -21.74 1.04
N THR A 87 -1.71 -20.58 0.94
CA THR A 87 -1.14 -19.33 1.43
C THR A 87 -1.02 -19.42 2.95
N GLU A 88 0.21 -19.22 3.44
CA GLU A 88 0.45 -19.04 4.88
C GLU A 88 -0.31 -17.78 5.29
N GLY A 89 -1.47 -17.95 5.91
CA GLY A 89 -2.31 -16.85 6.34
C GLY A 89 -3.69 -16.77 5.70
N TYR A 90 -4.20 -17.78 4.99
CA TYR A 90 -5.66 -17.84 4.77
C TYR A 90 -6.38 -17.89 6.13
N ILE A 91 -7.34 -16.98 6.34
CA ILE A 91 -8.12 -16.89 7.58
C ILE A 91 -9.48 -17.55 7.33
N LEU A 92 -9.78 -18.62 8.07
CA LEU A 92 -11.08 -19.28 7.99
C LEU A 92 -12.18 -18.36 8.57
N PRO A 93 -13.43 -18.44 8.09
CA PRO A 93 -14.50 -17.53 8.48
C PRO A 93 -14.79 -17.51 9.98
N TRP A 94 -14.68 -18.68 10.64
CA TRP A 94 -14.92 -18.86 12.08
C TRP A 94 -13.69 -18.58 12.95
N GLU A 95 -12.58 -18.11 12.38
CA GLU A 95 -11.46 -17.64 13.19
C GLU A 95 -11.83 -16.28 13.81
N MET A 96 -11.98 -16.28 15.14
CA MET A 96 -12.35 -15.11 15.93
C MET A 96 -11.28 -14.78 16.97
N HIS A 97 -11.16 -13.49 17.25
CA HIS A 97 -10.32 -12.97 18.31
C HIS A 97 -11.05 -13.03 19.67
N ALA A 98 -10.32 -12.97 20.77
CA ALA A 98 -10.87 -13.06 22.14
C ALA A 98 -11.87 -11.94 22.50
N ASN A 99 -11.93 -10.87 21.71
CA ASN A 99 -12.86 -9.75 21.86
C ASN A 99 -14.11 -9.88 20.97
N GLY A 100 -14.34 -11.04 20.34
CA GLY A 100 -15.52 -11.30 19.50
C GLY A 100 -15.41 -10.83 18.04
N ASN A 101 -14.33 -10.14 17.65
CA ASN A 101 -14.13 -9.72 16.26
C ASN A 101 -13.54 -10.84 15.39
N THR A 102 -13.99 -10.98 14.15
CA THR A 102 -13.43 -11.96 13.21
C THR A 102 -12.05 -11.51 12.71
N PHE A 103 -11.13 -12.46 12.50
CA PHE A 103 -9.82 -12.12 11.93
C PHE A 103 -9.92 -11.60 10.49
N ARG A 104 -10.95 -12.02 9.72
CA ARG A 104 -11.24 -11.50 8.38
C ARG A 104 -11.56 -9.99 8.42
N LEU A 105 -12.41 -9.57 9.37
CA LEU A 105 -12.72 -8.16 9.56
C LEU A 105 -11.46 -7.36 9.92
N LYS A 106 -10.67 -7.86 10.89
CA LYS A 106 -9.41 -7.21 11.29
C LYS A 106 -8.45 -7.03 10.12
N ARG A 107 -8.28 -8.06 9.28
CA ARG A 107 -7.45 -7.97 8.07
C ARG A 107 -8.01 -6.97 7.08
N SER A 108 -9.31 -7.02 6.78
CA SER A 108 -9.94 -6.10 5.83
C SER A 108 -9.77 -4.64 6.26
N VAL A 109 -9.99 -4.33 7.53
CA VAL A 109 -9.81 -2.99 8.08
C VAL A 109 -8.33 -2.58 8.03
N PHE A 110 -7.43 -3.49 8.38
CA PHE A 110 -5.99 -3.24 8.30
C PHE A 110 -5.56 -2.93 6.86
N ASP A 111 -5.98 -3.73 5.89
CA ASP A 111 -5.64 -3.54 4.47
C ASP A 111 -6.18 -2.20 3.95
N GLN A 112 -7.40 -1.82 4.34
CA GLN A 112 -7.95 -0.50 4.03
C GLN A 112 -7.14 0.64 4.66
N VAL A 113 -6.76 0.51 5.93
CA VAL A 113 -5.91 1.51 6.61
C VAL A 113 -4.55 1.61 5.94
N MET A 114 -3.95 0.48 5.54
CA MET A 114 -2.67 0.47 4.83
C MET A 114 -2.79 1.11 3.45
N LEU A 115 -3.88 0.89 2.73
CA LEU A 115 -4.13 1.54 1.45
C LEU A 115 -4.27 3.06 1.62
N VAL A 116 -5.00 3.52 2.62
CA VAL A 116 -5.13 4.96 2.91
C VAL A 116 -3.79 5.57 3.29
N ARG A 117 -3.02 4.94 4.19
CA ARG A 117 -1.67 5.39 4.53
C ARG A 117 -0.76 5.47 3.30
N ARG A 118 -0.86 4.49 2.40
CA ARG A 118 -0.10 4.50 1.16
C ARG A 118 -0.51 5.67 0.26
N LEU A 119 -1.79 5.98 0.17
CA LEU A 119 -2.27 7.14 -0.58
C LEU A 119 -1.78 8.46 0.04
N GLU A 120 -1.82 8.60 1.37
CA GLU A 120 -1.27 9.77 2.09
C GLU A 120 0.23 9.95 1.83
N GLU A 121 1.01 8.85 1.79
CA GLU A 121 2.43 8.87 1.44
C GLU A 121 2.66 9.37 0.01
N GLU A 122 1.94 8.80 -0.97
CA GLU A 122 2.05 9.21 -2.38
C GLU A 122 1.64 10.68 -2.58
N GLN A 123 0.60 11.14 -1.89
CA GLN A 123 0.22 12.56 -1.89
C GLN A 123 1.34 13.46 -1.35
N SER A 124 1.95 13.09 -0.22
CA SER A 124 3.07 13.84 0.35
C SER A 124 4.25 13.94 -0.62
N ILE A 125 4.54 12.87 -1.36
CA ILE A 125 5.58 12.82 -2.38
C ILE A 125 5.23 13.77 -3.54
N LEU A 126 4.02 13.66 -4.09
CA LEU A 126 3.57 14.51 -5.20
C LEU A 126 3.62 15.99 -4.85
N VAL A 127 3.13 16.39 -3.68
CA VAL A 127 3.19 17.80 -3.24
C VAL A 127 4.63 18.30 -3.14
N LYS A 128 5.57 17.47 -2.67
CA LYS A 128 6.99 17.81 -2.61
C LYS A 128 7.57 17.99 -4.01
N GLU A 129 7.31 17.07 -4.93
CA GLU A 129 7.80 17.15 -6.31
C GLU A 129 7.23 18.37 -7.05
N MET A 130 5.93 18.63 -6.91
CA MET A 130 5.28 19.82 -7.47
C MET A 130 5.88 21.12 -6.94
N SER A 131 6.10 21.18 -5.62
CA SER A 131 6.73 22.34 -4.97
C SER A 131 8.17 22.54 -5.45
N GLN A 132 8.95 21.46 -5.54
CA GLN A 132 10.32 21.49 -6.06
C GLN A 132 10.36 21.98 -7.50
N HIS A 133 9.44 21.50 -8.35
CA HIS A 133 9.35 21.94 -9.74
C HIS A 133 9.02 23.44 -9.86
N ILE A 134 8.03 23.94 -9.09
CA ILE A 134 7.71 25.37 -9.05
C ILE A 134 8.94 26.18 -8.62
N MET A 135 9.60 25.77 -7.53
CA MET A 135 10.77 26.47 -6.99
C MET A 135 11.94 26.47 -7.97
N PHE A 136 12.16 25.36 -8.68
CA PHE A 136 13.17 25.28 -9.73
C PHE A 136 12.87 26.27 -10.86
N LEU A 137 11.64 26.31 -11.37
CA LEU A 137 11.26 27.27 -12.41
C LEU A 137 11.36 28.72 -11.95
N LEU A 138 10.98 29.02 -10.70
CA LEU A 138 11.11 30.36 -10.15
C LEU A 138 12.58 30.81 -10.10
N LYS A 139 13.47 29.93 -9.65
CA LYS A 139 14.92 30.18 -9.62
C LYS A 139 15.45 30.48 -11.03
N GLU A 140 15.11 29.65 -12.02
CA GLU A 140 15.52 29.86 -13.41
C GLU A 140 15.01 31.19 -13.98
N VAL A 141 13.76 31.58 -13.65
CA VAL A 141 13.21 32.89 -14.05
C VAL A 141 14.04 34.03 -13.46
N GLN A 142 14.39 33.96 -12.17
CA GLN A 142 15.17 34.99 -11.48
C GLN A 142 16.59 35.10 -12.03
N GLU A 143 17.26 33.97 -12.30
CA GLU A 143 18.61 33.98 -12.88
C GLU A 143 18.64 34.60 -14.28
N VAL A 144 17.69 34.22 -15.14
CA VAL A 144 17.59 34.81 -16.48
C VAL A 144 17.17 36.27 -16.43
N GLU A 145 16.33 36.67 -15.47
CA GLU A 145 15.96 38.07 -15.26
C GLU A 145 17.17 38.92 -14.86
N ALA A 146 17.97 38.45 -13.90
CA ALA A 146 19.18 39.14 -13.48
C ALA A 146 20.18 39.32 -14.64
N LEU A 147 20.40 38.27 -15.45
CA LEU A 147 21.25 38.34 -16.63
C LEU A 147 20.68 39.30 -17.69
N ARG A 148 19.36 39.30 -17.88
CA ARG A 148 18.66 40.20 -18.82
C ARG A 148 18.80 41.67 -18.38
N GLU A 149 18.66 41.95 -17.10
CA GLU A 149 18.80 43.29 -16.55
C GLU A 149 20.25 43.78 -16.62
N GLN A 150 21.21 42.93 -16.26
CA GLN A 150 22.63 43.23 -16.38
C GLN A 150 23.04 43.54 -17.82
N THR A 151 22.56 42.73 -18.78
CA THR A 151 22.84 42.95 -20.21
C THR A 151 22.21 44.26 -20.70
N LEU A 152 20.98 44.55 -20.26
CA LEU A 152 20.28 45.79 -20.62
C LEU A 152 21.00 47.04 -20.09
N GLU A 153 21.46 47.01 -18.84
CA GLU A 153 22.21 48.11 -18.25
C GLU A 153 23.60 48.26 -18.91
N GLY A 154 24.26 47.16 -19.29
CA GLY A 154 25.49 47.18 -20.07
C GLY A 154 25.31 47.90 -21.42
N ILE A 155 24.20 47.63 -22.13
CA ILE A 155 23.85 48.31 -23.37
C ILE A 155 23.64 49.81 -23.13
N LYS A 156 22.83 50.20 -22.13
CA LYS A 156 22.54 51.62 -21.82
C LYS A 156 23.78 52.41 -21.46
N THR A 157 24.70 51.80 -20.73
CA THR A 157 25.94 52.43 -20.27
C THR A 157 27.08 52.33 -21.29
N SER A 158 26.82 51.75 -22.48
CA SER A 158 27.84 51.44 -23.49
C SER A 158 29.02 50.61 -22.94
N ASN A 159 28.76 49.86 -21.85
CA ASN A 159 29.73 49.02 -21.16
C ASN A 159 29.33 47.55 -21.34
N VAL A 160 29.48 47.05 -22.57
CA VAL A 160 29.07 45.68 -22.94
C VAL A 160 30.24 44.67 -22.94
N GLY A 161 31.38 45.04 -22.33
CA GLY A 161 32.59 44.23 -22.34
C GLY A 161 33.17 44.07 -23.75
N ASP A 162 33.53 42.83 -24.11
CA ASP A 162 34.10 42.50 -25.43
C ASP A 162 33.05 42.31 -26.54
N LEU A 163 31.76 42.48 -26.22
CA LEU A 163 30.67 42.32 -27.18
C LEU A 163 30.52 43.57 -28.06
N THR A 164 30.23 43.34 -29.34
CA THR A 164 29.71 44.41 -30.21
C THR A 164 28.29 44.78 -29.79
N GLU A 165 27.86 45.99 -30.14
CA GLU A 165 26.50 46.48 -29.85
C GLU A 165 25.42 45.54 -30.42
N ASP A 166 25.59 45.07 -31.66
CA ASP A 166 24.69 44.09 -32.28
C ASP A 166 24.66 42.75 -31.53
N ALA A 167 25.81 42.27 -31.05
CA ALA A 167 25.88 41.05 -30.26
C ALA A 167 25.17 41.21 -28.90
N ALA A 168 25.29 42.39 -28.29
CA ALA A 168 24.60 42.75 -27.05
C ALA A 168 23.07 42.74 -27.22
N HIS A 169 22.57 43.38 -28.27
CA HIS A 169 21.14 43.38 -28.60
C HIS A 169 20.62 41.98 -28.97
N GLY A 170 21.44 41.17 -29.64
CA GLY A 170 21.16 39.76 -29.91
C GLY A 170 21.01 38.94 -28.63
N LEU A 171 21.96 39.05 -27.70
CA LEU A 171 21.91 38.40 -26.39
C LEU A 171 20.67 38.86 -25.59
N GLN A 172 20.40 40.16 -25.56
CA GLN A 172 19.22 40.72 -24.89
C GLN A 172 17.91 40.15 -25.44
N SER A 173 17.82 39.96 -26.75
CA SER A 173 16.67 39.34 -27.41
C SER A 173 16.51 37.86 -27.04
N VAL A 174 17.61 37.11 -26.95
CA VAL A 174 17.62 35.71 -26.51
C VAL A 174 17.17 35.59 -25.05
N LEU A 175 17.75 36.39 -24.16
CA LEU A 175 17.40 36.41 -22.73
C LEU A 175 15.94 36.80 -22.51
N SER A 176 15.44 37.78 -23.26
CA SER A 176 14.02 38.18 -23.18
C SER A 176 13.08 37.05 -23.60
N ARG A 177 13.35 36.37 -24.72
CA ARG A 177 12.55 35.20 -25.15
C ARG A 177 12.58 34.08 -24.12
N ARG A 178 13.77 33.75 -23.59
CA ARG A 178 13.94 32.70 -22.57
C ARG A 178 13.18 33.05 -21.29
N TRP A 179 13.26 34.29 -20.82
CA TRP A 179 12.56 34.76 -19.64
C TRP A 179 11.04 34.65 -19.81
N HIS A 180 10.49 35.11 -20.95
CA HIS A 180 9.05 34.99 -21.22
C HIS A 180 8.58 33.53 -21.24
N PHE A 181 9.36 32.64 -21.86
CA PHE A 181 9.07 31.21 -21.88
C PHE A 181 9.04 30.62 -20.47
N LEU A 182 10.09 30.84 -19.67
CA LEU A 182 10.19 30.31 -18.31
C LEU A 182 9.10 30.88 -17.40
N LYS A 183 8.80 32.17 -17.52
CA LYS A 183 7.72 32.82 -16.76
C LYS A 183 6.35 32.24 -17.10
N SER A 184 6.11 31.92 -18.37
CA SER A 184 4.89 31.23 -18.80
C SER A 184 4.82 29.80 -18.24
N GLN A 185 5.93 29.05 -18.29
CA GLN A 185 6.01 27.70 -17.72
C GLN A 185 5.77 27.69 -16.21
N HIS A 186 6.41 28.61 -15.47
CA HIS A 186 6.19 28.77 -14.04
C HIS A 186 4.71 29.06 -13.73
N LYS A 187 4.09 29.99 -14.47
CA LYS A 187 2.66 30.31 -14.30
C LYS A 187 1.77 29.11 -14.60
N GLN A 188 2.09 28.34 -15.64
CA GLN A 188 1.35 27.13 -15.99
C GLN A 188 1.48 26.04 -14.93
N ALA A 189 2.69 25.83 -14.38
CA ALA A 189 2.95 24.86 -13.31
C ALA A 189 2.17 25.22 -12.03
N VAL A 190 2.24 26.49 -11.60
CA VAL A 190 1.47 26.98 -10.43
C VAL A 190 -0.03 26.77 -10.64
N HIS A 191 -0.56 27.13 -11.80
CA HIS A 191 -1.97 26.92 -12.11
C HIS A 191 -2.35 25.44 -12.10
N ALA A 192 -1.58 24.59 -12.78
CA ALA A 192 -1.85 23.15 -12.86
C ALA A 192 -1.83 22.48 -11.47
N TYR A 193 -0.86 22.82 -10.63
CA TYR A 193 -0.73 22.21 -9.30
C TYR A 193 -1.71 22.80 -8.28
N SER A 194 -2.15 24.05 -8.43
CA SER A 194 -3.19 24.64 -7.57
C SER A 194 -4.53 23.92 -7.67
N GLY A 195 -4.86 23.36 -8.85
CA GLY A 195 -6.06 22.54 -9.03
C GLY A 195 -5.96 21.18 -8.33
N VAL A 196 -4.77 20.59 -8.27
CA VAL A 196 -4.54 19.31 -7.60
C VAL A 196 -4.61 19.48 -6.08
N ALA A 197 -3.95 20.52 -5.54
CA ALA A 197 -3.98 20.81 -4.10
C ALA A 197 -5.37 21.21 -3.57
N ALA A 198 -6.26 21.74 -4.42
CA ALA A 198 -7.60 22.18 -4.03
C ALA A 198 -8.66 21.05 -4.03
N LEU A 199 -8.50 20.03 -4.89
CA LEU A 199 -9.42 18.88 -4.96
C LEU A 199 -9.34 17.97 -3.72
N GLU A 200 -8.30 18.11 -2.90
CA GLU A 200 -7.89 17.10 -1.91
C GLU A 200 -8.18 17.47 -0.45
N CYS A 201 -8.70 18.68 -0.19
CA CYS A 201 -9.01 19.15 1.18
C CYS A 201 -10.43 18.77 1.64
N HIS A 202 -11.31 18.29 0.75
CA HIS A 202 -12.67 17.89 1.09
C HIS A 202 -12.85 16.40 1.40
N ASP A 203 -12.02 15.52 0.83
CA ASP A 203 -12.15 14.07 1.05
C ASP A 203 -11.45 13.58 2.33
N LEU A 204 -10.39 14.26 2.78
CA LEU A 204 -9.63 13.89 3.98
C LEU A 204 -10.33 14.24 5.30
N GLN A 205 -11.16 15.28 5.32
CA GLN A 205 -11.84 15.75 6.53
C GLN A 205 -13.00 14.81 6.93
N LEU A 206 -13.70 14.22 5.96
CA LEU A 206 -14.81 13.28 6.20
C LEU A 206 -14.30 11.91 6.72
N GLN A 207 -13.05 11.54 6.44
CA GLN A 207 -12.50 10.25 6.85
C GLN A 207 -11.95 10.24 8.27
N GLN A 208 -11.30 11.33 8.75
CA GLN A 208 -10.79 11.41 10.12
C GLN A 208 -11.89 11.26 11.18
N ASP A 209 -13.07 11.82 10.94
CA ASP A 209 -14.20 11.69 11.87
C ASP A 209 -14.71 10.24 11.97
N THR A 210 -14.60 9.46 10.88
CA THR A 210 -14.96 8.03 10.88
C THR A 210 -13.92 7.19 11.63
N TYR A 211 -12.63 7.51 11.49
CA TYR A 211 -11.53 6.83 12.20
C TYR A 211 -11.55 7.09 13.71
N MET A 212 -11.87 8.32 14.12
CA MET A 212 -11.93 8.67 15.55
C MET A 212 -13.08 7.96 16.27
N ILE A 213 -14.19 7.66 15.58
CA ILE A 213 -15.33 6.93 16.15
C ILE A 213 -15.02 5.42 16.32
N LEU A 214 -14.26 4.82 15.40
CA LEU A 214 -13.98 3.37 15.41
C LEU A 214 -12.78 2.96 16.26
N PHE A 215 -11.77 3.83 16.42
CA PHE A 215 -10.52 3.50 17.11
C PHE A 215 -10.38 4.07 18.52
N SER A 216 -11.27 4.97 18.96
CA SER A 216 -11.29 5.48 20.34
C SER A 216 -11.75 4.44 21.39
N SER A 217 -12.21 3.26 20.96
CA SER A 217 -12.62 2.15 21.84
C SER A 217 -11.57 1.04 22.01
N SER A 218 -10.37 1.17 21.41
CA SER A 218 -9.29 0.18 21.60
C SER A 218 -7.99 0.87 21.97
N LEU A 219 -7.73 0.93 23.28
CA LEU A 219 -6.43 1.30 23.85
C LEU A 219 -5.29 0.60 23.10
N TYR A 220 -4.46 1.42 22.46
CA TYR A 220 -3.18 1.05 21.88
C TYR A 220 -2.33 0.27 22.91
N LEU A 221 -1.88 -0.93 22.55
CA LEU A 221 -0.72 -1.56 23.18
C LEU A 221 0.32 -1.82 22.07
N PRO A 222 1.46 -1.11 22.06
CA PRO A 222 2.56 -1.40 21.15
C PRO A 222 3.38 -2.55 21.71
N GLY A 223 3.51 -3.64 20.97
CA GLY A 223 4.24 -4.81 21.46
C GLY A 223 4.61 -5.83 20.39
N ARG A 224 5.81 -5.63 19.81
CA ARG A 224 6.72 -6.64 19.22
C ARG A 224 6.11 -7.70 18.29
N MET A 225 6.27 -7.47 16.99
CA MET A 225 6.52 -8.56 16.02
C MET A 225 8.02 -8.54 15.70
N HIS A 226 8.81 -9.29 16.48
CA HIS A 226 10.11 -9.74 15.99
C HIS A 226 9.85 -10.89 15.02
N LEU A 227 10.20 -10.66 13.76
CA LEU A 227 10.48 -11.72 12.80
C LEU A 227 11.62 -12.58 13.36
N LEU A 228 11.32 -13.85 13.63
CA LEU A 228 12.13 -15.06 13.37
C LEU A 228 11.38 -16.29 13.90
#